data_AF-A0AA41Y7W0-F1
#
_entry.id   AF-A0AA41Y7W0-F1
#
_cell.length_a   1.000
_cell.length_b   1.000
_cell.length_c   1.000
_cell.angle_alpha   90.00
_cell.angle_beta   90.00
_cell.angle_gamma   90.00
#
_symmetry.space_group_name_H-M   'P 1'
#
loop_
_entity.id
_entity.type
_entity.pdbx_description
1 polymer ?
#
loop_
_entity_poly.entity_id
_entity_poly.type
_entity_poly.pdbx_seq_one_letter_code
_entity_poly.pdbx_strand_id
1 'polypeptide(L)'
;MNKNQIDQKEMYDTVLSFLDSQSALWSSIAKVGEFKNEFSGVVTQIDDAQYAQQQAQVYLGKNKTQLKSTVAQKADILNDSIEAFALVTGNDQLASQMATTYSDLNRMRNADFIPAVKAIVAAAEENLEVLTTEYGVTAGQVDDLKADLDGFLAL
;
A
#
# COMPACT_ATOMS: atom_id res chain seq x y z
N MET A 1 -2.95 -1.80 16.04
CA MET A 1 -2.63 -1.14 17.32
C MET A 1 -1.14 -0.91 17.45
N ASN A 2 -0.75 0.20 18.05
CA ASN A 2 0.64 0.45 18.45
C ASN A 2 0.94 -0.21 19.82
N LYS A 3 2.22 -0.22 20.22
CA LYS A 3 2.64 -0.85 21.48
C LYS A 3 1.90 -0.31 22.70
N ASN A 4 1.71 1.00 22.80
CA ASN A 4 1.03 1.61 23.94
C ASN A 4 -0.44 1.18 24.04
N GLN A 5 -1.13 1.02 22.91
CA GLN A 5 -2.51 0.56 22.87
C GLN A 5 -2.63 -0.92 23.30
N ILE A 6 -1.65 -1.75 22.93
CA ILE A 6 -1.57 -3.16 23.35
C ILE A 6 -1.33 -3.24 24.85
N ASP A 7 -0.35 -2.50 25.36
CA ASP A 7 -0.01 -2.47 26.79
C ASP A 7 -1.24 -2.00 27.64
N GLN A 8 -2.01 -1.03 27.14
CA GLN A 8 -3.27 -0.59 27.79
C GLN A 8 -4.37 -1.66 27.76
N LYS A 9 -4.51 -2.38 26.65
CA LYS A 9 -5.47 -3.49 26.53
C LYS A 9 -5.13 -4.63 27.50
N GLU A 10 -3.86 -5.01 27.58
CA GLU A 10 -3.39 -6.07 28.50
C GLU A 10 -3.66 -5.69 29.96
N MET A 11 -3.52 -4.41 30.31
CA MET A 11 -3.93 -3.90 31.62
C MET A 11 -5.44 -4.06 31.85
N TYR A 12 -6.29 -3.73 30.87
CA TYR A 12 -7.74 -3.91 30.99
C TYR A 12 -8.15 -5.38 31.13
N ASP A 13 -7.53 -6.27 30.35
CA ASP A 13 -7.74 -7.72 30.44
C ASP A 13 -7.35 -8.24 31.84
N THR A 14 -6.25 -7.73 32.41
CA THR A 14 -5.80 -8.06 33.77
C THR A 14 -6.82 -7.60 34.82
N VAL A 15 -7.38 -6.39 34.68
CA VAL A 15 -8.41 -5.87 35.60
C VAL A 15 -9.69 -6.70 35.51
N LEU A 16 -10.15 -7.06 34.30
CA LEU A 16 -11.30 -7.96 34.13
C LEU A 16 -11.05 -9.32 34.78
N SER A 17 -9.88 -9.91 34.54
CA SER A 17 -9.50 -11.18 35.14
C SER A 17 -9.50 -11.13 36.67
N PHE A 18 -8.98 -10.04 37.26
CA PHE A 18 -9.04 -9.82 38.70
C PHE A 18 -10.49 -9.72 39.20
N LEU A 19 -11.32 -8.90 38.55
CA LEU A 19 -12.73 -8.74 38.92
C LEU A 19 -13.48 -10.07 38.85
N ASP A 20 -13.26 -10.86 37.81
CA ASP A 20 -13.87 -12.19 37.66
C ASP A 20 -13.42 -13.16 38.77
N SER A 21 -12.12 -13.17 39.10
CA SER A 21 -11.57 -14.01 40.18
C SER A 21 -12.14 -13.67 41.57
N GLN A 22 -12.55 -12.42 41.77
CA GLN A 22 -13.08 -11.91 43.04
C GLN A 22 -14.61 -11.75 43.04
N SER A 23 -15.31 -12.35 42.08
CA SER A 23 -16.76 -12.23 41.91
C SER A 23 -17.57 -12.52 43.19
N ALA A 24 -17.13 -13.45 44.03
CA ALA A 24 -17.76 -13.77 45.31
C ALA A 24 -17.79 -12.57 46.29
N LEU A 25 -16.84 -11.64 46.19
CA LEU A 25 -16.73 -10.49 47.11
C LEU A 25 -17.64 -9.33 46.74
N TRP A 26 -17.93 -9.14 45.45
CA TRP A 26 -18.66 -7.96 44.96
C TRP A 26 -19.99 -8.29 44.28
N SER A 27 -20.29 -9.56 43.99
CA SER A 27 -21.52 -9.99 43.30
C SER A 27 -22.82 -9.58 44.01
N SER A 28 -22.77 -9.34 45.32
CA SER A 28 -23.90 -8.81 46.10
C SER A 28 -24.15 -7.31 45.85
N ILE A 29 -23.21 -6.59 45.24
CA ILE A 29 -23.29 -5.17 44.92
C ILE A 29 -23.65 -5.01 43.44
N ALA A 30 -24.95 -4.90 43.15
CA ALA A 30 -25.48 -4.84 41.79
C ALA A 30 -24.80 -3.80 40.88
N LYS A 31 -24.48 -2.61 41.42
CA LYS A 31 -23.84 -1.52 40.67
C LYS A 31 -22.41 -1.87 40.20
N VAL A 32 -21.67 -2.67 40.97
CA VAL A 32 -20.33 -3.14 40.55
C VAL A 32 -20.46 -4.13 39.39
N GLY A 33 -21.49 -4.98 39.42
CA GLY A 33 -21.81 -5.86 38.29
C GLY A 33 -22.15 -5.09 37.02
N GLU A 34 -22.93 -3.99 37.12
CA GLU A 34 -23.20 -3.11 35.98
C GLU A 34 -21.92 -2.53 35.37
N PHE A 35 -21.06 -1.91 36.19
CA PHE A 35 -19.79 -1.34 35.69
C PHE A 35 -18.85 -2.40 35.11
N LYS A 36 -18.79 -3.59 35.71
CA LYS A 36 -17.98 -4.69 35.16
C LYS A 36 -18.49 -5.14 33.79
N ASN A 37 -19.81 -5.18 33.60
CA ASN A 37 -20.42 -5.53 32.31
C ASN A 37 -20.17 -4.43 31.26
N GLU A 38 -20.33 -3.16 31.63
CA GLU A 38 -20.00 -2.02 30.74
C GLU A 38 -18.52 -2.05 30.34
N PHE A 39 -17.62 -2.25 31.32
CA PHE A 39 -16.19 -2.32 31.07
C PHE A 39 -15.81 -3.51 30.18
N SER A 40 -16.39 -4.68 30.42
CA SER A 40 -16.23 -5.85 29.55
C SER A 40 -16.71 -5.56 28.13
N GLY A 41 -17.82 -4.83 27.97
CA GLY A 41 -18.33 -4.43 26.67
C GLY A 41 -17.37 -3.50 25.92
N VAL A 42 -16.74 -2.55 26.63
CA VAL A 42 -15.69 -1.67 26.04
C VAL A 42 -14.48 -2.49 25.60
N VAL A 43 -14.02 -3.46 26.39
CA VAL A 43 -12.90 -4.33 26.01
C VAL A 43 -13.24 -5.16 24.76
N THR A 44 -14.44 -5.73 24.67
CA THR A 44 -14.89 -6.42 23.44
C THR A 44 -14.91 -5.48 22.23
N GLN A 45 -15.36 -4.23 22.38
CA GLN A 45 -15.34 -3.25 21.29
C GLN A 45 -13.91 -2.92 20.82
N ILE A 46 -12.93 -2.93 21.74
CA ILE A 46 -11.51 -2.76 21.39
C ILE A 46 -11.02 -3.95 20.56
N ASP A 47 -11.38 -5.18 20.92
CA ASP A 47 -11.04 -6.38 20.14
C ASP A 47 -11.63 -6.34 18.72
N ASP A 48 -12.91 -5.96 18.60
CA ASP A 48 -13.58 -5.83 17.30
C ASP A 48 -12.92 -4.76 16.43
N ALA A 49 -12.58 -3.61 17.02
CA ALA A 49 -11.87 -2.54 16.33
C ALA A 49 -10.45 -2.96 15.91
N GLN A 50 -9.75 -3.74 16.74
CA GLN A 50 -8.43 -4.30 16.40
C GLN A 50 -8.54 -5.22 15.18
N TYR A 51 -9.51 -6.14 15.18
CA TYR A 51 -9.72 -7.06 14.07
C TYR A 51 -10.06 -6.31 12.77
N ALA A 52 -10.96 -5.32 12.85
CA ALA A 52 -11.30 -4.49 11.70
C ALA A 52 -10.09 -3.72 11.14
N GLN A 53 -9.25 -3.15 12.01
CA GLN A 53 -8.01 -2.48 11.59
C GLN A 53 -7.04 -3.43 10.89
N GLN A 54 -6.85 -4.64 11.43
CA GLN A 54 -5.97 -5.63 10.82
C GLN A 54 -6.46 -6.05 9.43
N GLN A 55 -7.76 -6.29 9.29
CA GLN A 55 -8.36 -6.60 8.00
C GLN A 55 -8.23 -5.45 6.99
N ALA A 56 -8.44 -4.21 7.44
CA ALA A 56 -8.24 -3.03 6.59
C ALA A 56 -6.77 -2.91 6.13
N GLN A 57 -5.79 -3.16 7.00
CA GLN A 57 -4.37 -3.15 6.62
C GLN A 57 -4.02 -4.23 5.59
N VAL A 58 -4.53 -5.45 5.75
CA VAL A 58 -4.34 -6.53 4.78
C VAL A 58 -4.97 -6.16 3.43
N TYR A 59 -6.17 -5.59 3.45
CA TYR A 59 -6.85 -5.14 2.24
C TYR A 59 -6.06 -4.03 1.51
N LEU A 60 -5.61 -3.01 2.24
CA LEU A 60 -4.76 -1.95 1.70
C LEU A 60 -3.45 -2.51 1.12
N GLY A 61 -2.80 -3.44 1.82
CA GLY A 61 -1.59 -4.10 1.33
C GLY A 61 -1.80 -4.90 0.03
N LYS A 62 -2.92 -5.62 -0.08
CA LYS A 62 -3.32 -6.33 -1.31
C LYS A 62 -3.56 -5.35 -2.46
N ASN A 63 -4.32 -4.29 -2.22
CA ASN A 63 -4.59 -3.26 -3.24
C ASN A 63 -3.30 -2.59 -3.71
N LYS A 64 -2.40 -2.24 -2.77
CA LYS A 64 -1.12 -1.60 -3.11
C LYS A 64 -0.21 -2.51 -3.91
N THR A 65 -0.20 -3.81 -3.61
CA THR A 65 0.57 -4.81 -4.38
C THR A 65 0.01 -4.99 -5.79
N GLN A 66 -1.32 -5.05 -5.93
CA GLN A 66 -1.98 -5.13 -7.22
C GLN A 66 -1.69 -3.89 -8.07
N LEU A 67 -1.87 -2.69 -7.50
CA LEU A 67 -1.57 -1.43 -8.18
C LEU A 67 -0.12 -1.34 -8.60
N LYS A 68 0.83 -1.76 -7.74
CA LYS A 68 2.24 -1.81 -8.11
C LYS A 68 2.49 -2.70 -9.33
N SER A 69 1.86 -3.87 -9.39
CA SER A 69 1.97 -4.76 -10.54
C SER A 69 1.39 -4.10 -11.80
N THR A 70 0.26 -3.43 -11.71
CA THR A 70 -0.35 -2.71 -12.83
C THR A 70 0.56 -1.58 -13.33
N VAL A 71 1.06 -0.76 -12.41
CA VAL A 71 2.00 0.33 -12.73
C VAL A 71 3.28 -0.23 -13.35
N ALA A 72 3.85 -1.30 -12.78
CA ALA A 72 5.05 -1.94 -13.33
C ALA A 72 4.83 -2.46 -14.75
N GLN A 73 3.66 -3.04 -15.04
CA GLN A 73 3.34 -3.56 -16.36
C GLN A 73 3.18 -2.44 -17.40
N LYS A 74 2.47 -1.37 -17.03
CA LYS A 74 2.31 -0.20 -17.91
C LYS A 74 3.65 0.52 -18.15
N ALA A 75 4.46 0.63 -17.10
CA ALA A 75 5.80 1.21 -17.18
C ALA A 75 6.72 0.40 -18.09
N ASP A 76 6.73 -0.93 -17.97
CA ASP A 76 7.49 -1.85 -18.83
C ASP A 76 7.17 -1.67 -20.33
N ILE A 77 5.89 -1.61 -20.69
CA ILE A 77 5.46 -1.38 -22.08
C ILE A 77 6.00 -0.06 -22.64
N LEU A 78 5.96 1.01 -21.84
CA LEU A 78 6.52 2.30 -22.25
C LEU A 78 8.05 2.23 -22.30
N ASN A 79 8.67 1.55 -21.34
CA ASN A 79 10.11 1.36 -21.26
C ASN A 79 10.67 0.70 -22.52
N ASP A 80 10.08 -0.43 -22.92
CA ASP A 80 10.45 -1.18 -24.14
C ASP A 80 10.35 -0.31 -25.40
N SER A 81 9.31 0.54 -25.45
CA SER A 81 9.08 1.44 -26.60
C SER A 81 10.15 2.54 -26.67
N ILE A 82 10.54 3.09 -25.51
CA ILE A 82 11.59 4.11 -25.41
C ILE A 82 12.96 3.49 -25.64
N GLU A 83 13.22 2.29 -25.13
CA GLU A 83 14.46 1.55 -25.37
C GLU A 83 14.62 1.25 -26.86
N ALA A 84 13.58 0.77 -27.55
CA ALA A 84 13.61 0.55 -28.99
C ALA A 84 13.95 1.83 -29.76
N PHE A 85 13.30 2.95 -29.42
CA PHE A 85 13.61 4.26 -29.99
C PHE A 85 15.07 4.67 -29.74
N ALA A 86 15.57 4.50 -28.52
CA ALA A 86 16.93 4.85 -28.14
C ALA A 86 17.97 4.02 -28.89
N LEU A 87 17.74 2.71 -29.04
CA LEU A 87 18.61 1.81 -29.79
C LEU A 87 18.67 2.18 -31.28
N VAL A 88 17.52 2.51 -31.89
CA VAL A 88 17.46 2.92 -33.30
C VAL A 88 18.18 4.25 -33.54
N THR A 89 18.06 5.19 -32.60
CA THR A 89 18.69 6.52 -32.70
C THR A 89 20.15 6.55 -32.22
N GLY A 90 20.68 5.44 -31.70
CA GLY A 90 22.04 5.34 -31.19
C GLY A 90 22.24 6.08 -29.85
N ASN A 91 21.18 6.30 -29.08
CA ASN A 91 21.24 6.89 -27.74
C ASN A 91 21.42 5.78 -26.68
N ASP A 92 22.63 5.25 -26.58
CA ASP A 92 22.96 4.15 -25.66
C ASP A 92 22.67 4.48 -24.19
N GLN A 93 22.77 5.76 -23.81
CA GLN A 93 22.47 6.21 -22.45
C GLN A 93 20.98 6.03 -22.13
N LEU A 94 20.10 6.49 -23.03
CA LEU A 94 18.65 6.33 -22.85
C LEU A 94 18.25 4.86 -22.92
N ALA A 95 18.84 4.09 -23.84
CA ALA A 95 18.58 2.65 -23.93
C ALA A 95 18.94 1.93 -22.61
N SER A 96 20.12 2.21 -22.05
CA SER A 96 20.53 1.61 -20.78
C SER A 96 19.66 2.06 -19.60
N GLN A 97 19.11 3.28 -19.62
CA GLN A 97 18.20 3.76 -18.58
C GLN A 97 16.84 3.06 -18.66
N MET A 98 16.39 2.72 -19.87
CA MET A 98 15.09 2.12 -20.13
C MET A 98 15.12 0.58 -20.22
N ALA A 99 16.27 -0.06 -20.01
CA ALA A 99 16.43 -1.52 -20.03
C ALA A 99 15.82 -2.27 -18.81
N THR A 100 14.98 -1.59 -18.02
CA THR A 100 14.41 -2.16 -16.78
C THR A 100 13.14 -2.92 -17.08
N THR A 101 13.07 -4.20 -16.72
CA THR A 101 11.89 -5.02 -17.03
C THR A 101 10.78 -4.89 -15.97
N TYR A 102 9.57 -5.37 -16.29
CA TYR A 102 8.47 -5.54 -15.35
C TYR A 102 8.91 -6.24 -14.06
N SER A 103 9.70 -7.32 -14.19
CA SER A 103 10.14 -8.10 -13.03
C SER A 103 11.07 -7.29 -12.13
N ASP A 104 11.92 -6.44 -12.71
CA ASP A 104 12.81 -5.56 -11.97
C ASP A 104 12.00 -4.48 -11.25
N LEU A 105 11.12 -3.79 -11.98
CA LEU A 105 10.22 -2.76 -11.42
C LEU A 105 9.35 -3.31 -10.28
N ASN A 106 8.72 -4.47 -10.48
CA ASN A 106 7.83 -5.07 -9.50
C ASN A 106 8.58 -5.52 -8.22
N ARG A 107 9.87 -5.88 -8.35
CA ARG A 107 10.72 -6.28 -7.21
C ARG A 107 11.40 -5.11 -6.49
N MET A 108 11.48 -3.93 -7.09
CA MET A 108 12.06 -2.74 -6.45
C MET A 108 11.35 -2.40 -5.13
N ARG A 109 12.05 -1.80 -4.18
CA ARG A 109 11.38 -1.24 -2.99
C ARG A 109 10.53 -0.06 -3.41
N ASN A 110 9.45 0.24 -2.68
CA ASN A 110 8.55 1.35 -3.05
C ASN A 110 9.29 2.70 -3.17
N ALA A 111 10.32 2.93 -2.35
CA ALA A 111 11.15 4.13 -2.41
C ALA A 111 11.96 4.26 -3.71
N ASP A 112 12.35 3.14 -4.30
CA ASP A 112 13.14 3.07 -5.55
C ASP A 112 12.22 2.96 -6.78
N PHE A 113 11.05 2.32 -6.62
CA PHE A 113 10.05 2.13 -7.67
C PHE A 113 9.45 3.47 -8.16
N ILE A 114 9.05 4.34 -7.23
CA ILE A 114 8.44 5.64 -7.57
C ILE A 114 9.34 6.50 -8.48
N PRO A 115 10.62 6.76 -8.13
CA PRO A 115 11.50 7.55 -8.99
C PRO A 115 11.80 6.85 -10.32
N ALA A 116 11.90 5.52 -10.35
CA ALA A 116 12.09 4.77 -11.60
C ALA A 116 10.92 4.97 -12.58
N VAL A 117 9.68 4.79 -12.11
CA VAL A 117 8.49 5.00 -12.95
C VAL A 117 8.37 6.47 -13.38
N LYS A 118 8.70 7.43 -12.52
CA LYS A 118 8.73 8.85 -12.89
C LYS A 118 9.75 9.17 -13.98
N ALA A 119 10.91 8.51 -13.97
CA ALA A 119 11.91 8.66 -15.03
C ALA A 119 11.40 8.14 -16.37
N ILE A 120 10.69 7.01 -16.37
CA ILE A 120 10.05 6.45 -17.59
C ILE A 120 8.98 7.42 -18.13
N VAL A 121 8.13 7.97 -17.25
CA VAL A 121 7.14 8.98 -17.65
C VAL A 121 7.82 10.22 -18.25
N ALA A 122 8.87 10.73 -17.62
CA ALA A 122 9.59 11.89 -18.13
C ALA A 122 10.23 11.64 -19.51
N ALA A 123 10.84 10.47 -19.70
CA ALA A 123 11.42 10.07 -20.99
C ALA A 123 10.35 9.89 -22.08
N ALA A 124 9.18 9.36 -21.71
CA ALA A 124 8.03 9.24 -22.60
C ALA A 124 7.48 10.62 -23.01
N GLU A 125 7.37 11.55 -22.07
CA GLU A 125 6.90 12.92 -22.33
C GLU A 125 7.90 13.70 -23.22
N GLU A 126 9.20 13.54 -23.00
CA GLU A 126 10.25 14.20 -23.79
C GLU A 126 10.26 13.73 -25.26
N ASN A 127 9.94 12.46 -25.51
CA ASN A 127 10.00 11.84 -26.84
C ASN A 127 8.61 11.54 -27.44
N LEU A 128 7.55 12.13 -26.87
CA LEU A 128 6.17 11.74 -27.13
C LEU A 128 5.78 11.81 -28.62
N GLU A 129 6.24 12.82 -29.34
CA GLU A 129 5.92 13.01 -30.76
C GLU A 129 6.41 11.83 -31.61
N VAL A 130 7.66 11.41 -31.42
CA VAL A 130 8.28 10.30 -32.15
C VAL A 130 7.67 8.97 -31.70
N LEU A 131 7.52 8.77 -30.39
CA LEU A 131 6.94 7.56 -29.83
C LEU A 131 5.50 7.33 -30.32
N THR A 132 4.73 8.41 -30.48
CA THR A 132 3.35 8.32 -30.98
C THR A 132 3.28 8.03 -32.47
N THR A 133 4.20 8.60 -33.25
CA THR A 133 4.17 8.50 -34.71
C THR A 133 4.77 7.17 -35.20
N GLU A 134 5.83 6.70 -34.54
CA GLU A 134 6.65 5.59 -35.05
C GLU A 134 6.61 4.32 -34.18
N TYR A 135 6.35 4.45 -32.86
CA TYR A 135 6.45 3.32 -31.91
C TYR A 135 5.09 2.91 -31.32
N GLY A 136 3.99 3.50 -31.80
CA GLY A 136 2.63 3.11 -31.42
C GLY A 136 2.25 3.43 -29.98
N VAL A 137 3.03 4.27 -29.29
CA VAL A 137 2.67 4.80 -27.98
C VAL A 137 1.54 5.81 -28.14
N THR A 138 0.62 5.89 -27.19
CA THR A 138 -0.41 6.92 -27.18
C THR A 138 -0.23 7.83 -25.97
N ALA A 139 -0.58 9.11 -26.10
CA ALA A 139 -0.60 10.02 -24.95
C ALA A 139 -1.47 9.47 -23.80
N GLY A 140 -2.56 8.77 -24.14
CA GLY A 140 -3.41 8.08 -23.17
C GLY A 140 -2.68 7.02 -22.35
N GLN A 141 -1.71 6.29 -22.90
CA GLN A 141 -0.93 5.32 -22.12
C GLN A 141 -0.02 6.00 -21.10
N VAL A 142 0.53 7.17 -21.42
CA VAL A 142 1.35 7.96 -20.48
C VAL A 142 0.47 8.53 -19.36
N ASP A 143 -0.69 9.07 -19.70
CA ASP A 143 -1.66 9.59 -18.73
C ASP A 143 -2.21 8.48 -17.83
N ASP A 144 -2.51 7.31 -18.40
CA ASP A 144 -2.98 6.13 -17.66
C ASP A 144 -1.91 5.61 -16.68
N LEU A 145 -0.63 5.66 -17.04
CA LEU A 145 0.46 5.31 -16.12
C LEU A 145 0.57 6.31 -14.97
N LYS A 146 0.44 7.61 -15.26
CA LYS A 146 0.47 8.67 -14.24
C LYS A 146 -0.69 8.52 -13.26
N ALA A 147 -1.90 8.29 -13.76
CA ALA A 147 -3.08 8.08 -12.94
C ALA A 147 -2.95 6.87 -12.00
N ASP A 148 -2.42 5.75 -12.49
CA ASP A 148 -2.20 4.57 -11.65
C ASP A 148 -1.07 4.77 -10.63
N LEU A 149 -0.02 5.51 -10.99
CA LEU A 149 1.05 5.88 -10.06
C LEU A 149 0.52 6.78 -8.94
N ASP A 150 -0.34 7.75 -9.25
CA ASP A 150 -1.00 8.59 -8.26
C ASP A 150 -1.91 7.77 -7.34
N GLY A 151 -2.66 6.81 -7.91
CA GLY A 151 -3.43 5.84 -7.14
C GLY A 151 -2.58 5.00 -6.19
N PHE A 152 -1.39 4.59 -6.61
CA PHE A 152 -0.42 3.88 -5.77
C PHE A 152 0.15 4.75 -4.64
N LEU A 153 0.36 6.06 -4.89
CA LEU A 153 0.86 7.03 -3.91
C LEU A 153 -0.20 7.43 -2.88
N ALA A 154 -1.48 7.34 -3.23
CA ALA A 154 -2.59 7.66 -2.33
C ALA A 154 -2.87 6.57 -1.26
N LEU A 155 -2.29 5.37 -1.40
CA LEU A 155 -2.40 4.24 -0.47
C LEU A 155 -1.16 4.09 0.41
#